data_AF-A0A150SC81-F1
#
_entry.id   AF-A0A150SC81-F1
#
_cell.length_a   1.000
_cell.length_b   1.000
_cell.length_c   1.000
_cell.angle_alpha   90.00
_cell.angle_beta   90.00
_cell.angle_gamma   90.00
#
_symmetry.space_group_name_H-M   'P 1'
#
loop_
_entity.id
_entity.type
_entity.pdbx_description
1 polymer ?
#
loop_
_entity_poly.entity_id
_entity_poly.type
_entity_poly.pdbx_seq_one_letter_code
_entity_poly.pdbx_strand_id
1 'polypeptide(L)'
;MLAAQRSQLLASDRDSADLFGFSSDIDGDTAVIGALGKDGYTGAAYVFVRSGGTWTEQAKLSASDGAPGDYFGRSVSISGDTVLIGAESHAANGTDAGAAYVFVRSGTTWSQQAKLIGSDVGVSDFFGVAAALDGDTALIGTSADDDSFTDAGAVYVFTRSGTTWTEQDKLVADDPTATGYFGSSIALSGSRALIGAPFTGTGKVYSFVRTGSAWTQEDVLAADDGQSDDYFGMSLALAGDRALIGAPNDDDIAFNSGAAYVFARNGSTWAQEAKLTSERTSSLSDFGAKVALAGSGNRAFVGASSDNDLGPDAGAVHSFLRAGTSWAEEELKLTAAEGSPGDLFGSSVTVSGSTLFVGAYFYDVLGFHEGTTYAYTFSDGGFRSIETTVDSATVALPEGCLPGDLLLAALEVVADPPDVTPPSGFTLVHDQSSSTSDGPVHAMVYTKVVGSSEPTEYTFDVPAGVWVDIHLACYSGVSSAVASAGASAAGPSISAPSVTPSSPGGILVTFFSGYSYGTWSTAAGLIQRSDVDSNSMQDQVITTAGATGARTATNSGDPNGLAAVSVILQ
;
A
#
# COMPACT_ATOMS: atom_id res chain seq x y z
N MET A 1 -4.03 4.39 -11.43
CA MET A 1 -4.70 5.66 -11.05
C MET A 1 -4.94 5.62 -9.54
N LEU A 2 -4.54 6.67 -8.81
CA LEU A 2 -4.76 6.76 -7.36
C LEU A 2 -6.14 7.31 -7.02
N ALA A 3 -6.85 6.48 -6.26
CA ALA A 3 -7.92 6.66 -5.29
C ALA A 3 -8.99 7.77 -5.44
N ALA A 4 -10.24 7.29 -5.56
CA ALA A 4 -11.33 7.82 -4.76
C ALA A 4 -11.29 7.20 -3.35
N GLN A 5 -11.58 7.98 -2.31
CA GLN A 5 -11.82 7.49 -0.95
C GLN A 5 -12.91 6.41 -0.95
N ARG A 6 -12.65 5.26 -0.30
CA ARG A 6 -13.59 4.12 -0.29
C ARG A 6 -14.46 4.08 0.96
N SER A 7 -13.87 4.35 2.11
CA SER A 7 -14.57 4.35 3.38
C SER A 7 -13.84 5.17 4.43
N GLN A 8 -14.62 5.76 5.33
CA GLN A 8 -14.14 6.33 6.58
C GLN A 8 -14.40 5.30 7.69
N LEU A 9 -13.37 4.99 8.47
CA LEU A 9 -13.43 4.09 9.61
C LEU A 9 -13.52 4.91 10.88
N LEU A 10 -14.53 4.59 11.69
CA LEU A 10 -14.88 5.31 12.90
C LEU A 10 -15.07 4.30 14.03
N ALA A 11 -14.47 4.56 15.20
CA ALA A 11 -14.79 3.80 16.40
C ALA A 11 -16.25 4.06 16.83
N SER A 12 -16.93 2.99 17.23
CA SER A 12 -18.34 2.98 17.61
C SER A 12 -18.63 3.74 18.91
N ASP A 13 -17.61 3.91 19.76
CA ASP A 13 -17.64 4.65 21.02
C ASP A 13 -16.67 5.84 21.05
N ARG A 14 -16.32 6.37 19.87
CA ARG A 14 -15.41 7.53 19.74
C ARG A 14 -15.91 8.73 20.55
N ASP A 15 -14.98 9.41 21.19
CA ASP A 15 -15.18 10.66 21.91
C ASP A 15 -14.08 11.66 21.54
N SER A 16 -14.31 12.92 21.90
CA SER A 16 -13.33 13.99 21.79
C SER A 16 -12.03 13.62 22.52
N ALA A 17 -10.90 13.91 21.86
CA ALA A 17 -9.56 13.65 22.37
C ALA A 17 -9.18 12.16 22.54
N ASP A 18 -9.94 11.23 21.93
CA ASP A 18 -9.53 9.81 21.89
C ASP A 18 -8.29 9.58 21.02
N LEU A 19 -7.98 10.51 20.12
CA LEU A 19 -6.85 10.44 19.17
C LEU A 19 -6.92 9.19 18.29
N PHE A 20 -8.13 8.79 17.91
CA PHE A 20 -8.36 7.64 17.03
C PHE A 20 -7.70 7.87 15.67
N GLY A 21 -6.88 6.92 15.22
CA GLY A 21 -6.10 7.05 13.97
C GLY A 21 -4.65 7.46 14.18
N PHE A 22 -4.22 7.67 15.43
CA PHE A 22 -2.84 8.06 15.75
C PHE A 22 -1.82 7.01 15.28
N SER A 23 -2.15 5.74 15.47
CA SER A 23 -1.38 4.62 14.94
C SER A 23 -2.31 3.68 14.18
N SER A 24 -1.80 3.01 13.15
CA SER A 24 -2.56 2.02 12.42
C SER A 24 -1.65 0.96 11.81
N ASP A 25 -2.18 -0.25 11.66
CA ASP A 25 -1.55 -1.31 10.87
C ASP A 25 -2.61 -2.18 10.20
N ILE A 26 -2.26 -2.82 9.08
CA ILE A 26 -3.19 -3.61 8.26
C ILE A 26 -2.53 -4.88 7.73
N ASP A 27 -3.22 -6.01 7.85
CA ASP A 27 -2.88 -7.26 7.20
C ASP A 27 -4.10 -7.84 6.47
N GLY A 28 -4.04 -7.82 5.15
CA GLY A 28 -5.10 -8.27 4.26
C GLY A 28 -6.43 -7.55 4.51
N ASP A 29 -7.38 -8.29 5.08
CA ASP A 29 -8.74 -7.83 5.37
C ASP A 29 -8.94 -7.44 6.85
N THR A 30 -7.88 -7.31 7.64
CA THR A 30 -7.95 -6.92 9.06
C THR A 30 -7.03 -5.74 9.32
N ALA A 31 -7.55 -4.70 9.96
CA ALA A 31 -6.80 -3.52 10.34
C ALA A 31 -6.96 -3.23 11.83
N VAL A 32 -5.93 -2.65 12.44
CA VAL A 32 -5.94 -2.18 13.82
C VAL A 32 -5.64 -0.70 13.83
N ILE A 33 -6.43 0.05 14.59
CA ILE A 33 -6.29 1.50 14.72
C ILE A 33 -6.17 1.86 16.20
N GLY A 34 -5.10 2.55 16.57
CA GLY A 34 -4.86 3.04 17.92
C GLY A 34 -5.62 4.32 18.23
N ALA A 35 -6.04 4.44 19.48
CA ALA A 35 -6.70 5.60 20.09
C ALA A 35 -6.11 5.82 21.48
N LEU A 36 -4.87 6.29 21.54
CA LEU A 36 -4.11 6.40 22.80
C LEU A 36 -4.68 7.42 23.79
N GLY A 37 -5.51 8.36 23.31
CA GLY A 37 -6.17 9.37 24.15
C GLY A 37 -7.38 8.82 24.92
N LYS A 38 -7.87 7.64 24.53
CA LYS A 38 -9.12 7.07 25.07
C LYS A 38 -9.12 6.99 26.60
N ASP A 39 -10.25 7.40 27.19
CA ASP A 39 -10.54 7.26 28.62
C ASP A 39 -9.43 7.85 29.52
N GLY A 40 -9.04 9.10 29.25
CA GLY A 40 -8.01 9.81 30.01
C GLY A 40 -6.61 9.26 29.77
N TYR A 41 -6.29 8.94 28.51
CA TYR A 41 -5.05 8.31 28.10
C TYR A 41 -4.81 6.91 28.68
N THR A 42 -5.87 6.22 29.13
CA THR A 42 -5.79 4.77 29.36
C THR A 42 -5.49 4.06 28.04
N GLY A 43 -6.10 4.56 26.96
CA GLY A 43 -5.84 4.13 25.60
C GLY A 43 -6.67 2.91 25.17
N ALA A 44 -6.87 2.80 23.86
CA ALA A 44 -7.55 1.67 23.23
C ALA A 44 -6.98 1.40 21.83
N ALA A 45 -7.29 0.23 21.28
CA ALA A 45 -7.12 -0.06 19.87
C ALA A 45 -8.37 -0.73 19.32
N TYR A 46 -8.70 -0.48 18.05
CA TYR A 46 -9.92 -0.96 17.43
C TYR A 46 -9.58 -1.81 16.22
N VAL A 47 -10.18 -3.00 16.15
CA VAL A 47 -10.01 -3.92 15.03
C VAL A 47 -11.15 -3.71 14.04
N PHE A 48 -10.81 -3.45 12.79
CA PHE A 48 -11.74 -3.41 11.67
C PHE A 48 -11.50 -4.59 10.75
N VAL A 49 -12.57 -5.15 10.20
CA VAL A 49 -12.51 -6.23 9.21
C VAL A 49 -13.22 -5.82 7.94
N ARG A 50 -12.65 -6.22 6.79
CA ARG A 50 -13.23 -5.97 5.47
C ARG A 50 -14.06 -7.16 5.02
N SER A 51 -15.30 -6.90 4.61
CA SER A 51 -16.14 -7.88 3.95
C SER A 51 -16.95 -7.21 2.84
N GLY A 52 -16.90 -7.76 1.62
CA GLY A 52 -17.60 -7.19 0.47
C GLY A 52 -17.16 -5.77 0.12
N GLY A 53 -15.91 -5.39 0.41
CA GLY A 53 -15.36 -4.06 0.19
C GLY A 53 -15.66 -3.04 1.30
N THR A 54 -16.45 -3.40 2.31
CA THR A 54 -16.80 -2.53 3.44
C THR A 54 -15.99 -2.90 4.68
N TRP A 55 -15.42 -1.89 5.34
CA TRP A 55 -14.77 -2.04 6.65
C TRP A 55 -15.77 -1.84 7.78
N THR A 56 -15.78 -2.76 8.75
CA THR A 56 -16.63 -2.69 9.94
C THR A 56 -15.82 -2.98 11.19
N GLU A 57 -16.06 -2.24 12.27
CA GLU A 57 -15.45 -2.52 13.57
C GLU A 57 -15.89 -3.91 14.06
N GLN A 58 -14.91 -4.76 14.37
CA GLN A 58 -15.09 -6.09 14.91
C GLN A 58 -14.91 -6.11 16.43
N ALA A 59 -13.97 -5.33 16.96
CA ALA A 59 -13.67 -5.32 18.39
C ALA A 59 -12.95 -4.04 18.83
N LYS A 60 -13.19 -3.64 20.08
CA LYS A 60 -12.31 -2.75 20.86
C LYS A 60 -11.41 -3.60 21.74
N LEU A 61 -10.11 -3.30 21.74
CA LEU A 61 -9.07 -3.93 22.53
C LEU A 61 -8.62 -2.95 23.63
N SER A 62 -8.46 -3.48 24.84
CA SER A 62 -8.03 -2.72 26.01
C SER A 62 -7.15 -3.60 26.88
N ALA A 63 -6.09 -3.03 27.45
CA ALA A 63 -5.25 -3.74 28.42
C ALA A 63 -6.08 -4.17 29.64
N SER A 64 -5.90 -5.43 30.08
CA SER A 64 -6.60 -5.99 31.25
C SER A 64 -6.34 -5.23 32.56
N ASP A 65 -5.22 -4.53 32.63
CA ASP A 65 -4.72 -3.78 33.77
C ASP A 65 -4.48 -2.30 33.42
N GLY A 66 -5.08 -1.81 32.33
CA GLY A 66 -4.89 -0.43 31.87
C GLY A 66 -5.34 0.61 32.91
N ALA A 67 -4.54 1.66 33.03
CA ALA A 67 -4.75 2.81 33.90
C ALA A 67 -4.62 4.12 33.10
N PRO A 68 -5.24 5.23 33.57
CA PRO A 68 -5.09 6.53 32.93
C PRO A 68 -3.62 6.94 32.82
N GLY A 69 -3.21 7.33 31.61
CA GLY A 69 -1.84 7.73 31.31
C GLY A 69 -0.94 6.59 30.83
N ASP A 70 -1.44 5.36 30.65
CA ASP A 70 -0.64 4.25 30.11
C ASP A 70 -0.34 4.38 28.59
N TYR A 71 -1.15 5.18 27.88
CA TYR A 71 -1.07 5.39 26.42
C TYR A 71 -1.17 4.09 25.60
N PHE A 72 -2.04 3.15 25.99
CA PHE A 72 -2.29 1.95 25.19
C PHE A 72 -2.79 2.31 23.78
N GLY A 73 -2.22 1.69 22.75
CA GLY A 73 -2.52 2.04 21.35
C GLY A 73 -1.58 3.10 20.78
N ARG A 74 -0.55 3.49 21.53
CA ARG A 74 0.55 4.35 21.07
C ARG A 74 1.29 3.77 19.86
N SER A 75 1.47 2.46 19.83
CA SER A 75 1.97 1.70 18.69
C SER A 75 1.11 0.46 18.51
N VAL A 76 0.84 0.09 17.27
CA VAL A 76 0.07 -1.12 16.93
C VAL A 76 0.75 -1.83 15.77
N SER A 77 0.73 -3.16 15.79
CA SER A 77 1.13 -3.98 14.65
C SER A 77 0.29 -5.26 14.58
N ILE A 78 -0.02 -5.73 13.37
CA ILE A 78 -0.83 -6.93 13.12
C ILE A 78 -0.10 -7.90 12.19
N SER A 79 -0.17 -9.18 12.52
CA SER A 79 0.22 -10.28 11.63
C SER A 79 -0.78 -11.43 11.77
N GLY A 80 -1.56 -11.65 10.71
CA GLY A 80 -2.67 -12.58 10.64
C GLY A 80 -3.68 -12.36 11.76
N ASP A 81 -3.79 -13.35 12.64
CA ASP A 81 -4.71 -13.36 13.78
C ASP A 81 -4.09 -12.80 15.08
N THR A 82 -2.92 -12.15 15.00
CA THR A 82 -2.18 -11.66 16.19
C THR A 82 -1.96 -10.17 16.08
N VAL A 83 -2.21 -9.46 17.18
CA VAL A 83 -2.07 -8.00 17.30
C VAL A 83 -1.16 -7.70 18.48
N LEU A 84 -0.17 -6.83 18.26
CA LEU A 84 0.76 -6.31 19.27
C LEU A 84 0.47 -4.83 19.48
N ILE A 85 0.31 -4.41 20.74
CA ILE A 85 -0.06 -3.03 21.08
C ILE A 85 0.86 -2.52 22.20
N GLY A 86 1.50 -1.38 21.98
CA GLY A 86 2.32 -0.70 22.99
C GLY A 86 1.50 0.20 23.91
N ALA A 87 1.96 0.30 25.17
CA ALA A 87 1.50 1.20 26.21
C ALA A 87 2.75 1.79 26.90
N GLU A 88 3.33 2.80 26.26
CA GLU A 88 4.71 3.26 26.54
C GLU A 88 4.90 3.81 27.96
N SER A 89 3.84 4.30 28.60
CA SER A 89 3.92 4.84 29.97
C SER A 89 3.33 3.91 31.02
N HIS A 90 2.93 2.68 30.65
CA HIS A 90 2.41 1.73 31.63
C HIS A 90 3.45 1.51 32.75
N ALA A 91 3.01 1.63 34.01
CA ALA A 91 3.89 1.50 35.16
C ALA A 91 4.26 0.03 35.52
N ALA A 92 4.82 -0.73 34.57
CA ALA A 92 5.04 -2.17 34.72
C ALA A 92 6.12 -2.52 35.76
N ASN A 93 7.25 -1.80 35.70
CA ASN A 93 8.41 -1.95 36.58
C ASN A 93 8.83 -0.63 37.25
N GLY A 94 8.00 0.40 37.15
CA GLY A 94 8.33 1.77 37.55
C GLY A 94 7.50 2.76 36.75
N THR A 95 7.52 4.03 37.15
CA THR A 95 6.84 5.09 36.38
C THR A 95 7.40 5.13 34.96
N ASP A 96 6.51 5.17 33.96
CA ASP A 96 6.87 5.24 32.54
C ASP A 96 7.83 4.15 32.03
N ALA A 97 7.85 2.99 32.69
CA ALA A 97 8.65 1.85 32.25
C ALA A 97 8.12 1.28 30.91
N GLY A 98 6.79 1.25 30.76
CA GLY A 98 6.10 0.78 29.58
C GLY A 98 5.76 -0.71 29.60
N ALA A 99 4.88 -1.11 28.68
CA ALA A 99 4.49 -2.50 28.43
C ALA A 99 4.00 -2.66 26.97
N ALA A 100 3.95 -3.90 26.51
CA ALA A 100 3.22 -4.25 25.28
C ALA A 100 2.26 -5.42 25.53
N TYR A 101 1.20 -5.50 24.74
CA TYR A 101 0.13 -6.46 24.92
C TYR A 101 -0.14 -7.20 23.63
N VAL A 102 -0.24 -8.53 23.72
CA VAL A 102 -0.55 -9.39 22.58
C VAL A 102 -2.01 -9.80 22.67
N PHE A 103 -2.76 -9.56 21.60
CA PHE A 103 -4.11 -10.05 21.41
C PHE A 103 -4.13 -11.08 20.29
N VAL A 104 -4.96 -12.11 20.44
CA VAL A 104 -5.17 -13.15 19.41
C VAL A 104 -6.64 -13.29 19.07
N ARG A 105 -6.91 -13.54 17.79
CA ARG A 105 -8.25 -13.79 17.25
C ARG A 105 -8.57 -15.28 17.24
N SER A 106 -9.76 -15.62 17.71
CA SER A 106 -10.38 -16.93 17.53
C SER A 106 -11.81 -16.75 17.01
N GLY A 107 -12.02 -17.00 15.72
CA GLY A 107 -13.26 -16.65 15.04
C GLY A 107 -13.40 -15.13 14.93
N THR A 108 -14.41 -14.55 15.57
CA THR A 108 -14.61 -13.08 15.63
C THR A 108 -14.19 -12.49 16.98
N THR A 109 -13.72 -13.31 17.92
CA THR A 109 -13.38 -12.88 19.28
C THR A 109 -11.88 -12.61 19.39
N TRP A 110 -11.54 -11.43 19.89
CA TRP A 110 -10.18 -11.07 20.28
C TRP A 110 -10.00 -11.22 21.78
N SER A 111 -8.85 -11.76 22.20
CA SER A 111 -8.53 -11.91 23.62
C SER A 111 -7.06 -11.60 23.87
N GLN A 112 -6.76 -10.95 24.99
CA GLN A 112 -5.39 -10.70 25.42
C GLN A 112 -4.73 -12.03 25.76
N GLN A 113 -3.71 -12.41 24.99
CA GLN A 113 -2.93 -13.62 25.18
C GLN A 113 -1.78 -13.39 26.17
N ALA A 114 -1.11 -12.24 26.09
CA ALA A 114 0.06 -11.94 26.91
C ALA A 114 0.20 -10.45 27.18
N LYS A 115 0.87 -10.14 28.30
CA LYS A 115 1.53 -8.86 28.56
C LYS A 115 3.03 -9.10 28.50
N LEU A 116 3.73 -8.32 27.68
CA LEU A 116 5.16 -8.37 27.46
C LEU A 116 5.79 -7.19 28.19
N ILE A 117 6.82 -7.49 28.98
CA ILE A 117 7.64 -6.53 29.71
C ILE A 117 9.09 -6.97 29.53
N GLY A 118 10.00 -6.05 29.26
CA GLY A 118 11.42 -6.37 29.17
C GLY A 118 11.99 -6.72 30.55
N SER A 119 12.97 -7.62 30.56
CA SER A 119 13.52 -8.21 31.78
C SER A 119 14.30 -7.22 32.67
N ASP A 120 14.86 -6.18 32.07
CA ASP A 120 15.66 -5.14 32.71
C ASP A 120 15.15 -3.70 32.46
N VAL A 121 13.96 -3.54 31.86
CA VAL A 121 13.34 -2.22 31.61
C VAL A 121 13.16 -1.43 32.92
N GLY A 122 13.76 -0.25 32.94
CA GLY A 122 13.80 0.71 34.04
C GLY A 122 12.67 1.75 34.02
N VAL A 123 12.83 2.78 34.85
CA VAL A 123 11.90 3.92 34.95
C VAL A 123 12.15 4.86 33.78
N SER A 124 11.09 5.30 33.11
CA SER A 124 11.15 6.23 31.96
C SER A 124 11.89 5.69 30.73
N ASP A 125 11.94 4.37 30.58
CA ASP A 125 12.52 3.67 29.42
C ASP A 125 11.57 3.62 28.21
N PHE A 126 10.26 3.81 28.45
CA PHE A 126 9.19 3.85 27.45
C PHE A 126 9.05 2.59 26.58
N PHE A 127 9.09 1.40 27.20
CA PHE A 127 8.87 0.14 26.50
C PHE A 127 7.49 0.10 25.83
N GLY A 128 7.44 -0.12 24.52
CA GLY A 128 6.20 -0.08 23.73
C GLY A 128 6.00 1.20 22.91
N VAL A 129 6.96 2.14 22.93
CA VAL A 129 6.98 3.34 22.07
C VAL A 129 6.86 3.01 20.57
N ALA A 130 7.43 1.87 20.16
CA ALA A 130 7.34 1.29 18.83
C ALA A 130 7.10 -0.22 18.93
N ALA A 131 6.36 -0.78 17.99
CA ALA A 131 6.01 -2.19 17.94
C ALA A 131 6.02 -2.67 16.49
N ALA A 132 6.62 -3.83 16.25
CA ALA A 132 6.56 -4.52 14.96
C ALA A 132 6.36 -6.02 15.18
N LEU A 133 5.46 -6.62 14.41
CA LEU A 133 5.07 -8.03 14.55
C LEU A 133 5.12 -8.72 13.19
N ASP A 134 5.82 -9.85 13.11
CA ASP A 134 5.76 -10.75 11.96
C ASP A 134 5.66 -12.20 12.43
N GLY A 135 4.48 -12.79 12.22
CA GLY A 135 4.11 -14.12 12.67
C GLY A 135 4.29 -14.28 14.19
N ASP A 136 5.30 -15.07 14.56
CA ASP A 136 5.63 -15.42 15.94
C ASP A 136 6.77 -14.57 16.52
N THR A 137 7.17 -13.47 15.87
CA THR A 137 8.28 -12.62 16.29
C THR A 137 7.80 -11.19 16.50
N ALA A 138 7.97 -10.67 17.72
CA ALA A 138 7.61 -9.33 18.11
C ALA A 138 8.87 -8.54 18.48
N LEU A 139 9.02 -7.34 17.92
CA LEU A 139 10.05 -6.37 18.28
C LEU A 139 9.39 -5.18 18.96
N ILE A 140 9.91 -4.79 20.12
CA ILE A 140 9.34 -3.72 20.94
C ILE A 140 10.42 -2.72 21.30
N GLY A 141 10.21 -1.47 20.92
CA GLY A 141 11.12 -0.37 21.17
C GLY A 141 11.08 0.10 22.62
N THR A 142 12.23 0.55 23.11
CA THR A 142 12.44 1.10 24.44
C THR A 142 13.42 2.25 24.28
N SER A 143 12.94 3.36 23.73
CA SER A 143 13.81 4.37 23.13
C SER A 143 14.65 5.12 24.15
N ALA A 144 14.28 5.13 25.43
CA ALA A 144 15.04 5.80 26.48
C ALA A 144 15.83 4.84 27.38
N ASP A 145 15.94 3.55 27.01
CA ASP A 145 16.80 2.58 27.72
C ASP A 145 18.23 3.14 27.89
N ASP A 146 18.71 3.13 29.14
CA ASP A 146 19.95 3.79 29.54
C ASP A 146 21.09 2.83 29.93
N ASP A 147 20.92 1.53 29.68
CA ASP A 147 21.89 0.49 30.08
C ASP A 147 23.24 0.64 29.37
N SER A 148 23.22 1.03 28.10
CA SER A 148 24.44 1.24 27.30
C SER A 148 25.01 2.65 27.51
N PHE A 149 24.16 3.66 27.34
CA PHE A 149 24.41 5.08 27.61
C PHE A 149 23.07 5.75 27.90
N THR A 150 23.08 6.92 28.55
CA THR A 150 21.86 7.73 28.80
C THR A 150 21.01 7.85 27.54
N ASP A 151 19.77 7.36 27.59
CA ASP A 151 18.79 7.38 26.50
C ASP A 151 19.36 6.88 25.15
N ALA A 152 20.22 5.85 25.20
CA ALA A 152 20.75 5.22 23.98
C ALA A 152 19.66 4.46 23.25
N GLY A 153 18.74 3.85 24.00
CA GLY A 153 17.62 3.07 23.52
C GLY A 153 17.98 1.60 23.22
N ALA A 154 16.94 0.76 23.23
CA ALA A 154 17.02 -0.67 22.96
C ALA A 154 15.76 -1.17 22.22
N VAL A 155 15.85 -2.38 21.66
CA VAL A 155 14.69 -3.13 21.13
C VAL A 155 14.69 -4.54 21.68
N TYR A 156 13.59 -4.95 22.31
CA TYR A 156 13.45 -6.30 22.83
C TYR A 156 12.77 -7.20 21.79
N VAL A 157 13.31 -8.40 21.63
CA VAL A 157 12.77 -9.43 20.75
C VAL A 157 12.04 -10.45 21.59
N PHE A 158 10.75 -10.63 21.32
CA PHE A 158 9.96 -11.72 21.89
C PHE A 158 9.61 -12.72 20.79
N THR A 159 9.64 -14.01 21.13
CA THR A 159 9.17 -15.08 20.24
C THR A 159 8.07 -15.92 20.87
N ARG A 160 7.12 -16.33 20.04
CA ARG A 160 5.99 -17.16 20.44
C ARG A 160 6.24 -18.63 20.16
N SER A 161 5.98 -19.47 21.16
CA SER A 161 5.85 -20.92 21.01
C SER A 161 4.53 -21.38 21.62
N GLY A 162 3.57 -21.76 20.76
CA GLY A 162 2.20 -22.02 21.19
C GLY A 162 1.52 -20.74 21.65
N THR A 163 1.18 -20.64 22.94
CA THR A 163 0.60 -19.42 23.54
C THR A 163 1.59 -18.64 24.40
N THR A 164 2.82 -19.12 24.52
CA THR A 164 3.84 -18.52 25.38
C THR A 164 4.74 -17.61 24.58
N TRP A 165 4.85 -16.37 25.01
CA TRP A 165 5.84 -15.41 24.52
C TRP A 165 7.04 -15.38 25.46
N THR A 166 8.24 -15.46 24.91
CA THR A 166 9.49 -15.39 25.67
C THR A 166 10.38 -14.32 25.09
N GLU A 167 10.95 -13.48 25.96
CA GLU A 167 12.06 -12.60 25.58
C GLU A 167 13.21 -13.47 25.11
N GLN A 168 13.62 -13.27 23.86
CA GLN A 168 14.67 -14.03 23.19
C GLN A 168 15.97 -13.24 23.12
N ASP A 169 15.88 -11.92 22.94
CA ASP A 169 17.04 -11.06 22.68
C ASP A 169 16.77 -9.60 23.08
N LYS A 170 17.84 -8.84 23.32
CA LYS A 170 17.83 -7.37 23.50
C LYS A 170 18.81 -6.78 22.50
N LEU A 171 18.28 -6.07 21.51
CA LEU A 171 19.05 -5.43 20.45
C LEU A 171 19.46 -4.03 20.90
N VAL A 172 20.74 -3.73 20.70
CA VAL A 172 21.34 -2.40 20.86
C VAL A 172 22.21 -2.14 19.64
N ALA A 173 22.41 -0.87 19.30
CA ALA A 173 23.36 -0.50 18.24
C ALA A 173 24.79 -0.93 18.64
N ASP A 174 25.60 -1.39 17.68
CA ASP A 174 27.02 -1.72 17.91
C ASP A 174 27.88 -0.48 18.25
N ASP A 175 27.41 0.71 17.84
CA ASP A 175 27.99 2.02 18.11
C ASP A 175 26.98 2.96 18.81
N PRO A 176 26.48 2.62 20.01
CA PRO A 176 25.43 3.39 20.65
C PRO A 176 25.96 4.75 21.10
N THR A 177 25.09 5.76 21.05
CA THR A 177 25.37 7.12 21.50
C THR A 177 24.37 7.54 22.56
N ALA A 178 24.80 8.34 23.53
CA ALA A 178 23.88 8.98 24.46
C ALA A 178 22.83 9.79 23.69
N THR A 179 21.58 9.75 24.14
CA THR A 179 20.43 10.43 23.51
C THR A 179 20.24 10.06 22.03
N GLY A 180 20.64 8.84 21.64
CA GLY A 180 20.45 8.34 20.28
C GLY A 180 19.01 7.88 20.00
N TYR A 181 18.31 7.47 21.07
CA TYR A 181 16.95 6.92 21.05
C TYR A 181 16.72 5.78 20.05
N PHE A 182 17.66 4.83 20.00
CA PHE A 182 17.51 3.60 19.25
C PHE A 182 16.21 2.87 19.63
N GLY A 183 15.44 2.41 18.65
CA GLY A 183 14.14 1.78 18.90
C GLY A 183 12.96 2.75 18.89
N SER A 184 13.16 4.02 18.52
CA SER A 184 12.07 5.00 18.33
C SER A 184 11.12 4.62 17.17
N SER A 185 11.63 3.87 16.19
CA SER A 185 10.87 3.35 15.06
C SER A 185 11.40 1.96 14.70
N ILE A 186 10.52 1.06 14.25
CA ILE A 186 10.86 -0.31 13.90
C ILE A 186 10.05 -0.73 12.67
N ALA A 187 10.73 -1.31 11.68
CA ALA A 187 10.08 -2.05 10.60
C ALA A 187 10.61 -3.49 10.58
N LEU A 188 9.72 -4.48 10.45
CA LEU A 188 10.06 -5.90 10.49
C LEU A 188 9.46 -6.62 9.27
N SER A 189 10.27 -7.41 8.58
CA SER A 189 9.80 -8.30 7.52
C SER A 189 10.64 -9.57 7.49
N GLY A 190 10.00 -10.71 7.73
CA GLY A 190 10.61 -12.03 7.80
C GLY A 190 11.69 -12.12 8.87
N SER A 191 12.94 -12.15 8.43
CA SER A 191 14.12 -12.25 9.29
C SER A 191 14.90 -10.94 9.38
N ARG A 192 14.34 -9.82 8.91
CA ARG A 192 15.04 -8.53 8.87
C ARG A 192 14.27 -7.47 9.61
N ALA A 193 14.99 -6.70 10.40
CA ALA A 193 14.46 -5.52 11.07
C ALA A 193 15.27 -4.29 10.67
N LEU A 194 14.60 -3.16 10.56
CA LEU A 194 15.20 -1.83 10.55
C LEU A 194 14.80 -1.12 11.84
N ILE A 195 15.75 -0.48 12.49
CA ILE A 195 15.55 0.18 13.77
C ILE A 195 16.12 1.59 13.70
N GLY A 196 15.29 2.59 13.98
CA GLY A 196 15.69 4.00 13.93
C GLY A 196 16.33 4.48 15.21
N ALA A 197 17.36 5.32 15.08
CA ALA A 197 17.96 6.13 16.13
C ALA A 197 18.09 7.58 15.61
N PRO A 198 16.95 8.31 15.52
CA PRO A 198 16.85 9.55 14.75
C PRO A 198 17.70 10.70 15.29
N PHE A 199 18.18 10.59 16.54
CA PHE A 199 18.99 11.61 17.19
C PHE A 199 20.49 11.26 17.25
N THR A 200 20.90 10.15 16.61
CA THR A 200 22.31 9.78 16.50
C THR A 200 22.98 10.51 15.33
N GLY A 201 23.78 11.54 15.59
CA GLY A 201 24.49 12.30 14.55
C GLY A 201 23.54 13.08 13.65
N THR A 202 23.38 12.65 12.39
CA THR A 202 22.42 13.18 11.41
C THR A 202 21.14 12.32 11.33
N GLY A 203 20.96 11.43 12.31
CA GLY A 203 19.98 10.34 12.28
C GLY A 203 20.55 9.08 11.63
N LYS A 204 20.23 7.92 12.20
CA LYS A 204 20.69 6.60 11.71
C LYS A 204 19.56 5.58 11.72
N VAL A 205 19.69 4.59 10.84
CA VAL A 205 18.86 3.38 10.86
C VAL A 205 19.77 2.16 10.84
N TYR A 206 19.52 1.22 11.74
CA TYR A 206 20.32 0.01 11.87
C TYR A 206 19.55 -1.16 11.28
N SER A 207 20.20 -1.90 10.38
CA SER A 207 19.64 -3.13 9.83
C SER A 207 20.10 -4.32 10.65
N PHE A 208 19.16 -5.12 11.15
CA PHE A 208 19.43 -6.36 11.85
C PHE A 208 18.89 -7.54 11.05
N VAL A 209 19.62 -8.65 11.06
CA VAL A 209 19.21 -9.91 10.45
C VAL A 209 19.17 -11.03 11.48
N ARG A 210 18.11 -11.83 11.46
CA ARG A 210 17.96 -13.04 12.25
C ARG A 210 18.47 -14.26 11.49
N THR A 211 19.45 -14.95 12.06
CA THR A 211 19.92 -16.26 11.58
C THR A 211 19.67 -17.31 12.67
N GLY A 212 18.68 -18.17 12.47
CA GLY A 212 18.19 -19.06 13.54
C GLY A 212 17.52 -18.24 14.64
N SER A 213 18.07 -18.29 15.85
CA SER A 213 17.61 -17.48 17.00
C SER A 213 18.47 -16.25 17.27
N ALA A 214 19.58 -16.06 16.57
CA ALA A 214 20.49 -14.94 16.81
C ALA A 214 20.13 -13.77 15.91
N TRP A 215 20.04 -12.58 16.47
CA TRP A 215 19.99 -11.32 15.72
C TRP A 215 21.38 -10.70 15.68
N THR A 216 21.75 -10.16 14.52
CA THR A 216 23.02 -9.47 14.32
C THR A 216 22.80 -8.21 13.51
N GLN A 217 23.44 -7.11 13.90
CA GLN A 217 23.49 -5.91 13.09
C GLN A 217 24.24 -6.22 11.77
N GLU A 218 23.58 -6.07 10.63
CA GLU A 218 24.15 -6.31 9.29
C GLU A 218 24.65 -5.02 8.63
N ASP A 219 24.03 -3.87 8.91
CA ASP A 219 24.40 -2.59 8.29
C ASP A 219 23.91 -1.38 9.09
N VAL A 220 24.44 -0.20 8.77
CA VAL A 220 24.02 1.10 9.30
C VAL A 220 23.75 2.05 8.14
N LEU A 221 22.51 2.48 8.01
CA LEU A 221 22.03 3.39 6.98
C LEU A 221 22.06 4.83 7.50
N ALA A 222 22.50 5.74 6.66
CA ALA A 222 22.46 7.19 6.85
C ALA A 222 22.17 7.85 5.51
N ALA A 223 21.45 8.98 5.52
CA ALA A 223 21.24 9.77 4.32
C ALA A 223 22.57 10.33 3.79
N ASP A 224 22.78 10.26 2.47
CA ASP A 224 24.01 10.75 1.81
C ASP A 224 24.25 12.25 2.04
N ASP A 225 23.18 13.01 2.18
CA ASP A 225 23.09 14.45 2.40
C ASP A 225 22.58 14.82 3.80
N GLY A 226 22.47 13.84 4.71
CA GLY A 226 21.87 14.05 6.03
C GLY A 226 22.56 15.16 6.83
N GLN A 227 21.73 16.00 7.46
CA GLN A 227 22.15 17.06 8.36
C GLN A 227 21.67 16.78 9.79
N SER A 228 22.22 17.51 10.76
CA SER A 228 21.71 17.46 12.13
C SER A 228 20.28 17.98 12.15
N ASP A 229 19.45 17.39 13.01
CA ASP A 229 18.05 17.75 13.22
C ASP A 229 17.06 17.41 12.09
N ASP A 230 17.51 16.83 10.97
CA ASP A 230 16.62 16.28 9.92
C ASP A 230 15.78 15.09 10.42
N TYR A 231 16.26 14.45 11.48
CA TYR A 231 15.67 13.29 12.14
C TYR A 231 15.48 12.10 11.18
N PHE A 232 16.49 11.80 10.37
CA PHE A 232 16.53 10.59 9.57
C PHE A 232 16.35 9.35 10.44
N GLY A 233 15.36 8.52 10.12
CA GLY A 233 15.02 7.32 10.91
C GLY A 233 13.81 7.50 11.83
N MET A 234 13.10 8.63 11.78
CA MET A 234 11.87 8.83 12.57
C MET A 234 10.72 7.91 12.18
N SER A 235 10.66 7.48 10.92
CA SER A 235 9.67 6.52 10.44
C SER A 235 10.30 5.56 9.45
N LEU A 236 9.84 4.32 9.45
CA LEU A 236 10.43 3.22 8.67
C LEU A 236 9.35 2.39 8.01
N ALA A 237 9.58 1.99 6.77
CA ALA A 237 8.86 0.92 6.11
C ALA A 237 9.85 -0.02 5.40
N LEU A 238 9.54 -1.31 5.39
CA LEU A 238 10.36 -2.36 4.79
C LEU A 238 9.48 -3.25 3.92
N ALA A 239 9.81 -3.36 2.63
CA ALA A 239 9.11 -4.24 1.70
C ALA A 239 10.12 -4.87 0.74
N GLY A 240 10.23 -6.20 0.78
CA GLY A 240 11.24 -6.93 0.00
C GLY A 240 12.67 -6.45 0.32
N ASP A 241 13.41 -6.09 -0.72
CA ASP A 241 14.78 -5.55 -0.62
C ASP A 241 14.82 -4.01 -0.59
N ARG A 242 13.72 -3.34 -0.22
CA ARG A 242 13.62 -1.88 -0.17
C ARG A 242 13.18 -1.38 1.19
N ALA A 243 13.81 -0.30 1.60
CA ALA A 243 13.46 0.45 2.79
C ALA A 243 13.04 1.87 2.40
N LEU A 244 12.08 2.42 3.13
CA LEU A 244 11.71 3.82 3.07
C LEU A 244 11.88 4.42 4.46
N ILE A 245 12.64 5.50 4.54
CA ILE A 245 13.08 6.10 5.79
C ILE A 245 12.70 7.57 5.82
N GLY A 246 11.92 7.98 6.80
CA GLY A 246 11.50 9.36 6.97
C GLY A 246 12.56 10.24 7.64
N ALA A 247 12.64 11.49 7.19
CA ALA A 247 13.40 12.58 7.79
C ALA A 247 12.51 13.85 7.78
N PRO A 248 11.54 13.96 8.70
CA PRO A 248 10.50 14.98 8.63
C PRO A 248 10.99 16.42 8.75
N ASN A 249 12.21 16.63 9.22
CA ASN A 249 12.77 17.94 9.43
C ASN A 249 13.79 18.37 8.38
N ASP A 250 14.04 17.53 7.36
CA ASP A 250 14.90 17.87 6.23
C ASP A 250 14.48 19.23 5.63
N ASP A 251 15.46 20.11 5.45
CA ASP A 251 15.23 21.51 5.09
C ASP A 251 15.76 21.93 3.70
N ASP A 252 16.10 20.95 2.85
CA ASP A 252 16.73 21.19 1.55
C ASP A 252 15.83 21.92 0.55
N ILE A 253 14.51 21.70 0.62
CA ILE A 253 13.52 22.36 -0.26
C ILE A 253 12.98 23.63 0.40
N ALA A 254 12.52 23.53 1.64
CA ALA A 254 12.11 24.65 2.48
C ALA A 254 12.32 24.32 3.95
N PHE A 255 12.25 25.31 4.84
CA PHE A 255 12.43 25.13 6.29
C PHE A 255 11.57 23.97 6.83
N ASN A 256 12.23 22.90 7.27
CA ASN A 256 11.62 21.65 7.73
C ASN A 256 10.49 21.17 6.81
N SER A 257 10.71 21.22 5.49
CA SER A 257 9.75 20.68 4.53
C SER A 257 9.62 19.17 4.62
N GLY A 258 10.68 18.49 5.06
CA GLY A 258 10.76 17.05 5.23
C GLY A 258 11.17 16.30 3.96
N ALA A 259 11.70 15.09 4.14
CA ALA A 259 12.10 14.17 3.08
C ALA A 259 11.84 12.71 3.47
N ALA A 260 11.82 11.83 2.48
CA ALA A 260 11.86 10.38 2.68
C ALA A 260 12.90 9.74 1.77
N TYR A 261 13.68 8.80 2.28
CA TYR A 261 14.81 8.20 1.59
C TYR A 261 14.53 6.75 1.27
N VAL A 262 14.74 6.36 0.01
CA VAL A 262 14.62 4.98 -0.45
C VAL A 262 16.00 4.36 -0.43
N PHE A 263 16.14 3.25 0.31
CA PHE A 263 17.34 2.41 0.25
C PHE A 263 17.00 1.09 -0.43
N ALA A 264 17.93 0.62 -1.26
CA ALA A 264 17.87 -0.71 -1.86
C ALA A 264 18.96 -1.60 -1.29
N ARG A 265 18.58 -2.83 -0.99
CA ARG A 265 19.48 -3.85 -0.48
C ARG A 265 20.09 -4.64 -1.62
N ASN A 266 21.40 -4.86 -1.56
CA ASN A 266 22.12 -5.77 -2.44
C ASN A 266 23.03 -6.68 -1.61
N GLY A 267 22.72 -7.97 -1.55
CA GLY A 267 23.48 -8.90 -0.72
C GLY A 267 23.22 -8.67 0.78
N SER A 268 24.17 -8.07 1.50
CA SER A 268 24.04 -7.67 2.92
C SER A 268 24.18 -6.18 3.15
N THR A 269 24.32 -5.40 2.08
CA THR A 269 24.54 -3.94 2.16
C THR A 269 23.35 -3.19 1.62
N TRP A 270 23.08 -2.04 2.22
CA TRP A 270 22.09 -1.07 1.77
C TRP A 270 22.78 0.10 1.07
N ALA A 271 22.16 0.57 -0.01
CA ALA A 271 22.59 1.78 -0.70
C ALA A 271 21.39 2.72 -0.87
N GLN A 272 21.61 4.01 -0.65
CA GLN A 272 20.60 5.02 -0.96
C GLN A 272 20.33 4.98 -2.47
N GLU A 273 19.07 4.75 -2.84
CA GLU A 273 18.62 4.74 -4.23
C GLU A 273 18.01 6.08 -4.62
N ALA A 274 17.26 6.71 -3.72
CA ALA A 274 16.61 7.99 -3.98
C ALA A 274 16.35 8.77 -2.70
N LYS A 275 16.31 10.10 -2.84
CA LYS A 275 15.65 11.02 -1.92
C LYS A 275 14.32 11.44 -2.55
N LEU A 276 13.24 11.27 -1.80
CA LEU A 276 11.89 11.68 -2.17
C LEU A 276 11.58 12.98 -1.44
N THR A 277 11.26 13.99 -2.22
CA THR A 277 10.76 15.29 -1.76
C THR A 277 9.55 15.65 -2.61
N SER A 278 8.71 16.56 -2.13
CA SER A 278 7.66 17.14 -2.96
C SER A 278 7.86 18.64 -3.08
N GLU A 279 7.77 19.19 -4.29
CA GLU A 279 7.70 20.65 -4.48
C GLU A 279 6.33 21.22 -4.04
N ARG A 280 5.38 20.33 -3.70
CA ARG A 280 4.01 20.66 -3.32
C ARG A 280 3.83 20.74 -1.81
N THR A 281 4.87 20.49 -1.02
CA THR A 281 4.86 20.66 0.43
C THR A 281 5.31 22.06 0.81
N SER A 282 4.64 22.66 1.80
CA SER A 282 5.11 23.91 2.42
C SER A 282 6.23 23.66 3.44
N SER A 283 6.81 24.73 4.00
CA SER A 283 7.60 24.63 5.23
C SER A 283 6.79 23.96 6.34
N LEU A 284 7.45 23.21 7.22
CA LEU A 284 6.84 22.52 8.37
C LEU A 284 5.68 21.60 7.99
N SER A 285 5.83 20.82 6.92
CA SER A 285 4.74 19.96 6.42
C SER A 285 4.68 18.57 7.07
N ASP A 286 5.66 18.22 7.91
CA ASP A 286 5.88 16.87 8.45
C ASP A 286 6.04 15.78 7.37
N PHE A 287 6.48 16.14 6.15
CA PHE A 287 6.69 15.17 5.08
C PHE A 287 7.75 14.14 5.49
N GLY A 288 7.37 12.86 5.56
CA GLY A 288 8.25 11.79 6.05
C GLY A 288 8.07 11.48 7.53
N ALA A 289 7.16 12.14 8.25
CA ALA A 289 6.83 11.78 9.63
C ALA A 289 6.19 10.39 9.72
N LYS A 290 5.56 9.93 8.64
CA LYS A 290 5.07 8.55 8.44
C LYS A 290 5.28 8.12 7.00
N VAL A 291 5.67 6.85 6.84
CA VAL A 291 5.98 6.28 5.53
C VAL A 291 5.42 4.86 5.42
N ALA A 292 5.04 4.46 4.21
CA ALA A 292 4.64 3.09 3.89
C ALA A 292 5.16 2.68 2.51
N LEU A 293 5.47 1.40 2.35
CA LEU A 293 5.89 0.81 1.08
C LEU A 293 4.92 -0.29 0.66
N ALA A 294 4.42 -0.21 -0.57
CA ALA A 294 3.50 -1.20 -1.13
C ALA A 294 4.19 -2.17 -2.11
N GLY A 295 3.56 -3.33 -2.28
CA GLY A 295 4.02 -4.39 -3.18
C GLY A 295 5.44 -4.86 -2.84
N SER A 296 6.30 -4.98 -3.85
CA SER A 296 7.73 -5.28 -3.68
C SER A 296 8.58 -4.06 -3.31
N GLY A 297 7.96 -3.01 -2.74
CA GLY A 297 8.61 -1.74 -2.41
C GLY A 297 8.74 -0.76 -3.58
N ASN A 298 7.95 -0.91 -4.65
CA ASN A 298 8.02 -0.04 -5.83
C ASN A 298 7.06 1.17 -5.78
N ARG A 299 6.23 1.25 -4.75
CA ARG A 299 5.35 2.40 -4.52
C ARG A 299 5.49 2.83 -3.07
N ALA A 300 5.81 4.10 -2.89
CA ALA A 300 6.03 4.73 -1.60
C ALA A 300 4.88 5.67 -1.30
N PHE A 301 4.42 5.66 -0.05
CA PHE A 301 3.48 6.63 0.48
C PHE A 301 4.16 7.39 1.60
N VAL A 302 4.07 8.72 1.55
CA VAL A 302 4.74 9.61 2.50
C VAL A 302 3.70 10.59 3.04
N GLY A 303 3.46 10.51 4.35
CA GLY A 303 2.57 11.43 5.05
C GLY A 303 3.23 12.79 5.25
N ALA A 304 2.44 13.85 5.12
CA ALA A 304 2.76 15.23 5.41
C ALA A 304 1.60 15.81 6.25
N SER A 305 1.55 15.45 7.54
CA SER A 305 0.40 15.72 8.42
C SER A 305 0.15 17.20 8.66
N SER A 306 1.18 18.04 8.56
CA SER A 306 1.08 19.49 8.72
C SER A 306 1.04 20.24 7.38
N ASP A 307 0.72 19.54 6.30
CA ASP A 307 0.45 20.16 5.01
C ASP A 307 -0.76 21.11 5.08
N ASN A 308 -0.62 22.27 4.43
CA ASN A 308 -1.52 23.41 4.59
C ASN A 308 -2.42 23.70 3.36
N ASP A 309 -2.40 22.86 2.33
CA ASP A 309 -3.10 23.17 1.06
C ASP A 309 -4.63 23.28 1.21
N LEU A 310 -5.21 22.55 2.17
CA LEU A 310 -6.65 22.63 2.50
C LEU A 310 -6.93 23.43 3.79
N GLY A 311 -5.96 24.24 4.22
CA GLY A 311 -5.98 25.01 5.46
C GLY A 311 -4.93 24.53 6.45
N PRO A 312 -4.66 25.30 7.54
CA PRO A 312 -3.60 24.98 8.48
C PRO A 312 -3.69 23.54 9.00
N ASP A 313 -2.61 22.77 8.88
CA ASP A 313 -2.49 21.41 9.42
C ASP A 313 -3.61 20.44 8.95
N ALA A 314 -4.17 20.65 7.76
CA ALA A 314 -5.18 19.75 7.20
C ALA A 314 -4.56 18.39 6.82
N GLY A 315 -3.31 18.42 6.37
CA GLY A 315 -2.50 17.24 6.11
C GLY A 315 -2.71 16.60 4.74
N ALA A 316 -1.73 15.79 4.35
CA ALA A 316 -1.68 15.13 3.05
C ALA A 316 -0.92 13.80 3.07
N VAL A 317 -1.11 12.99 2.03
CA VAL A 317 -0.22 11.87 1.69
C VAL A 317 0.21 11.98 0.24
N HIS A 318 1.51 11.92 0.02
CA HIS A 318 2.13 11.88 -1.30
C HIS A 318 2.46 10.44 -1.67
N SER A 319 2.30 10.12 -2.95
CA SER A 319 2.62 8.80 -3.48
C SER A 319 3.70 8.93 -4.55
N PHE A 320 4.69 8.06 -4.48
CA PHE A 320 5.77 7.98 -5.44
C PHE A 320 5.78 6.60 -6.06
N LEU A 321 5.90 6.55 -7.38
CA LEU A 321 6.03 5.31 -8.12
C LEU A 321 7.44 5.19 -8.66
N ARG A 322 7.98 3.98 -8.56
CA ARG A 322 9.26 3.63 -9.13
C ARG A 322 9.11 3.16 -10.57
N ALA A 323 9.81 3.82 -11.49
CA ALA A 323 9.92 3.45 -12.90
C ALA A 323 11.38 3.20 -13.27
N GLY A 324 11.74 1.95 -13.59
CA GLY A 324 13.12 1.59 -13.89
C GLY A 324 14.02 1.70 -12.65
N THR A 325 14.85 2.73 -12.55
CA THR A 325 15.67 3.08 -11.36
C THR A 325 15.32 4.44 -10.77
N SER A 326 14.30 5.09 -11.30
CA SER A 326 13.90 6.44 -10.91
C SER A 326 12.61 6.39 -10.11
N TRP A 327 12.44 7.37 -9.23
CA TRP A 327 11.22 7.61 -8.49
C TRP A 327 10.57 8.89 -8.97
N ALA A 328 9.25 8.85 -9.19
CA ALA A 328 8.46 10.00 -9.59
C ALA A 328 7.28 10.15 -8.64
N GLU A 329 7.03 11.38 -8.19
CA GLU A 329 5.79 11.74 -7.50
C GLU A 329 4.62 11.56 -8.48
N GLU A 330 3.57 10.87 -8.07
CA GLU A 330 2.34 10.78 -8.85
C GLU A 330 1.55 12.09 -8.72
N GLU A 331 0.92 12.56 -9.79
CA GLU A 331 0.34 13.92 -9.87
C GLU A 331 -0.72 14.23 -8.78
N LEU A 332 -1.37 13.21 -8.23
CA LEU A 332 -2.42 13.37 -7.23
C LEU A 332 -1.89 13.15 -5.82
N LYS A 333 -1.81 14.25 -5.06
CA LYS A 333 -1.72 14.22 -3.60
C LYS A 333 -3.05 13.74 -3.02
N LEU A 334 -2.99 12.83 -2.05
CA LEU A 334 -4.17 12.40 -1.32
C LEU A 334 -4.45 13.38 -0.17
N THR A 335 -5.69 13.82 -0.10
CA THR A 335 -6.23 14.63 1.00
C THR A 335 -7.54 14.00 1.46
N ALA A 336 -7.93 14.22 2.72
CA ALA A 336 -9.26 13.82 3.17
C ALA A 336 -10.34 14.57 2.34
N ALA A 337 -11.36 13.87 1.85
CA ALA A 337 -12.42 14.50 1.04
C ALA A 337 -13.22 15.55 1.84
N GLU A 338 -13.29 15.39 3.16
CA GLU A 338 -13.93 16.29 4.11
C GLU A 338 -12.87 16.99 5.00
N GLY A 339 -11.63 17.14 4.48
CA GLY A 339 -10.50 17.68 5.23
C GLY A 339 -10.75 19.11 5.71
N SER A 340 -10.55 19.31 7.01
CA SER A 340 -10.62 20.59 7.71
C SER A 340 -9.25 20.96 8.28
N PRO A 341 -9.00 22.26 8.56
CA PRO A 341 -7.79 22.66 9.28
C PRO A 341 -7.64 21.91 10.61
N GLY A 342 -6.44 21.38 10.87
CA GLY A 342 -6.10 20.69 12.10
C GLY A 342 -6.35 19.17 12.10
N ASP A 343 -6.90 18.60 11.03
CA ASP A 343 -7.22 17.16 10.97
C ASP A 343 -5.98 16.24 11.05
N LEU A 344 -4.81 16.76 10.66
CA LEU A 344 -3.55 16.03 10.56
C LEU A 344 -3.63 14.76 9.71
N PHE A 345 -4.27 14.84 8.54
CA PHE A 345 -4.33 13.73 7.60
C PHE A 345 -2.92 13.31 7.15
N GLY A 346 -2.59 12.01 7.20
CA GLY A 346 -1.23 11.52 6.95
C GLY A 346 -0.41 11.23 8.21
N SER A 347 -1.01 11.43 9.39
CA SER A 347 -0.41 11.18 10.70
C SER A 347 -0.20 9.70 11.05
N SER A 348 -0.88 8.79 10.35
CA SER A 348 -0.50 7.40 10.20
C SER A 348 -0.71 6.98 8.75
N VAL A 349 0.18 6.16 8.22
CA VAL A 349 0.13 5.68 6.83
C VAL A 349 0.54 4.21 6.85
N THR A 350 -0.36 3.31 6.46
CA THR A 350 -0.08 1.86 6.40
C THR A 350 -0.74 1.24 5.17
N VAL A 351 -0.18 0.15 4.66
CA VAL A 351 -0.58 -0.44 3.39
C VAL A 351 -0.51 -1.96 3.40
N SER A 352 -1.52 -2.61 2.85
CA SER A 352 -1.52 -4.06 2.58
C SER A 352 -2.20 -4.33 1.24
N GLY A 353 -1.47 -5.02 0.35
CA GLY A 353 -1.85 -5.16 -1.05
C GLY A 353 -2.18 -3.79 -1.67
N SER A 354 -3.37 -3.68 -2.25
CA SER A 354 -3.89 -2.48 -2.90
C SER A 354 -4.61 -1.51 -1.96
N THR A 355 -4.54 -1.72 -0.64
CA THR A 355 -5.31 -0.93 0.34
C THR A 355 -4.39 -0.07 1.19
N LEU A 356 -4.58 1.24 1.10
CA LEU A 356 -3.87 2.24 1.89
C LEU A 356 -4.80 2.77 2.98
N PHE A 357 -4.31 2.78 4.21
CA PHE A 357 -4.97 3.42 5.35
C PHE A 357 -4.22 4.68 5.74
N VAL A 358 -4.97 5.75 6.00
CA VAL A 358 -4.43 7.04 6.39
C VAL A 358 -5.18 7.58 7.60
N GLY A 359 -4.45 7.83 8.69
CA GLY A 359 -4.96 8.44 9.90
C GLY A 359 -5.09 9.96 9.79
N ALA A 360 -6.09 10.49 10.50
CA ALA A 360 -6.31 11.91 10.77
C ALA A 360 -6.84 12.02 12.20
N TYR A 361 -5.92 11.98 13.18
CA TYR A 361 -6.30 11.76 14.58
C TYR A 361 -6.86 13.00 15.29
N PHE A 362 -6.82 14.17 14.65
CA PHE A 362 -7.45 15.41 15.12
C PHE A 362 -8.64 15.84 14.25
N TYR A 363 -9.28 14.88 13.58
CA TYR A 363 -10.44 15.15 12.74
C TYR A 363 -11.61 15.80 13.49
N ASP A 364 -12.06 16.95 12.98
CA ASP A 364 -13.07 17.80 13.63
C ASP A 364 -14.47 17.65 13.03
N VAL A 365 -15.41 17.12 13.82
CA VAL A 365 -16.85 17.20 13.51
C VAL A 365 -17.50 18.15 14.50
N LEU A 366 -18.00 19.29 14.01
CA LEU A 366 -18.77 20.27 14.81
C LEU A 366 -18.02 20.80 16.06
N GLY A 367 -16.69 20.85 16.02
CA GLY A 367 -15.83 21.37 17.10
C GLY A 367 -15.37 20.34 18.14
N PHE A 368 -15.48 19.04 17.82
CA PHE A 368 -14.94 17.94 18.62
C PHE A 368 -13.88 17.16 17.82
N HIS A 369 -12.68 17.03 18.40
CA HIS A 369 -11.56 16.27 17.84
C HIS A 369 -11.74 14.75 18.11
N GLU A 370 -12.56 14.07 17.30
CA GLU A 370 -12.90 12.65 17.52
C GLU A 370 -11.96 11.66 16.80
N GLY A 371 -11.12 12.14 15.87
CA GLY A 371 -10.19 11.33 15.10
C GLY A 371 -10.85 10.38 14.08
N THR A 372 -10.13 10.02 13.02
CA THR A 372 -10.63 9.12 11.97
C THR A 372 -9.51 8.40 11.23
N THR A 373 -9.85 7.33 10.50
CA THR A 373 -8.95 6.70 9.51
C THR A 373 -9.68 6.52 8.19
N TYR A 374 -9.00 6.80 7.09
CA TYR A 374 -9.52 6.71 5.74
C TYR A 374 -8.91 5.52 5.01
N ALA A 375 -9.75 4.74 4.31
CA ALA A 375 -9.30 3.66 3.45
C ALA A 375 -9.38 4.07 1.98
N TYR A 376 -8.27 3.88 1.28
CA TYR A 376 -8.11 4.11 -0.15
C TYR A 376 -7.74 2.79 -0.84
N THR A 377 -8.14 2.65 -2.10
CA THR A 377 -7.69 1.55 -2.97
C THR A 377 -6.93 2.10 -4.15
N PHE A 378 -5.78 1.52 -4.46
CA PHE A 378 -4.95 1.87 -5.62
C PHE A 378 -4.68 0.64 -6.48
N SER A 379 -4.24 0.86 -7.73
CA SER A 379 -3.85 -0.21 -8.66
C SER A 379 -2.33 -0.23 -8.82
N ASP A 380 -1.71 -1.40 -8.69
CA ASP A 380 -0.25 -1.56 -8.76
C ASP A 380 0.33 -1.54 -10.19
N GLY A 381 -0.54 -1.61 -11.22
CA GLY A 381 -0.15 -1.62 -12.63
C GLY A 381 -0.64 -0.40 -13.42
N GLY A 382 0.25 0.18 -14.23
CA GLY A 382 -0.07 1.20 -15.23
C GLY A 382 -0.81 0.64 -16.45
N PHE A 383 -1.38 1.55 -17.25
CA PHE A 383 -2.05 1.28 -18.53
C PHE A 383 -1.23 1.91 -19.67
N ARG A 384 -1.16 1.25 -20.84
CA ARG A 384 -0.49 1.75 -22.06
C ARG A 384 -1.28 1.33 -23.32
N SER A 385 -1.51 2.27 -24.24
CA SER A 385 -2.17 2.04 -25.53
C SER A 385 -1.45 2.73 -26.68
N ILE A 386 -1.58 2.19 -27.90
CA ILE A 386 -1.06 2.79 -29.14
C ILE A 386 -1.92 2.43 -30.36
N GLU A 387 -2.26 3.45 -31.16
CA GLU A 387 -2.99 3.33 -32.42
C GLU A 387 -2.05 3.63 -33.61
N THR A 388 -2.01 2.79 -34.64
CA THR A 388 -1.13 3.01 -35.81
C THR A 388 -1.55 2.26 -37.09
N THR A 389 -1.04 2.70 -38.23
CA THR A 389 -1.17 1.99 -39.53
C THR A 389 0.23 1.74 -40.08
N VAL A 390 0.80 0.57 -39.75
CA VAL A 390 2.19 0.20 -40.04
C VAL A 390 2.33 -1.32 -40.08
N ASP A 391 3.43 -1.83 -40.65
CA ASP A 391 3.72 -3.26 -40.78
C ASP A 391 4.07 -3.96 -39.44
N SER A 392 4.14 -3.20 -38.33
CA SER A 392 4.45 -3.69 -36.99
C SER A 392 3.95 -2.71 -35.92
N ALA A 393 3.24 -3.17 -34.91
CA ALA A 393 2.72 -2.30 -33.85
C ALA A 393 3.47 -2.51 -32.53
N THR A 394 4.11 -1.45 -32.04
CA THR A 394 4.97 -1.48 -30.84
C THR A 394 4.31 -0.75 -29.68
N VAL A 395 4.07 -1.45 -28.57
CA VAL A 395 3.47 -0.92 -27.34
C VAL A 395 4.45 -1.05 -26.17
N ALA A 396 4.59 -0.01 -25.35
CA ALA A 396 5.47 -0.03 -24.19
C ALA A 396 4.93 -0.98 -23.11
N LEU A 397 5.83 -1.68 -22.40
CA LEU A 397 5.47 -2.43 -21.20
C LEU A 397 4.85 -1.46 -20.18
N PRO A 398 3.70 -1.78 -19.56
CA PRO A 398 3.14 -0.93 -18.53
C PRO A 398 4.06 -0.81 -17.33
N GLU A 399 4.22 0.42 -16.83
CA GLU A 399 5.03 0.67 -15.63
C GLU A 399 4.46 -0.09 -14.43
N GLY A 400 5.35 -0.64 -13.60
CA GLY A 400 5.00 -1.36 -12.38
C GLY A 400 4.80 -2.87 -12.53
N CYS A 401 4.82 -3.44 -13.74
CA CYS A 401 4.71 -4.90 -13.92
C CYS A 401 5.84 -5.68 -13.25
N LEU A 402 5.48 -6.66 -12.42
CA LEU A 402 6.41 -7.54 -11.70
C LEU A 402 6.46 -8.96 -12.29
N PRO A 403 7.56 -9.69 -12.13
CA PRO A 403 7.62 -11.10 -12.48
C PRO A 403 6.49 -11.89 -11.80
N GLY A 404 5.72 -12.64 -12.59
CA GLY A 404 4.53 -13.38 -12.14
C GLY A 404 3.20 -12.67 -12.39
N ASP A 405 3.21 -11.37 -12.72
CA ASP A 405 2.01 -10.64 -13.14
C ASP A 405 1.54 -11.12 -14.53
N LEU A 406 0.27 -10.83 -14.85
CA LEU A 406 -0.32 -11.18 -16.14
C LEU A 406 -0.43 -9.94 -17.04
N LEU A 407 0.26 -9.98 -18.18
CA LEU A 407 0.01 -9.08 -19.30
C LEU A 407 -1.18 -9.59 -20.10
N LEU A 408 -2.10 -8.67 -20.40
CA LEU A 408 -3.22 -8.89 -21.32
C LEU A 408 -3.09 -7.89 -22.46
N ALA A 409 -2.91 -8.41 -23.68
CA ALA A 409 -2.87 -7.63 -24.90
C ALA A 409 -4.20 -7.80 -25.66
N ALA A 410 -4.94 -6.71 -25.84
CA ALA A 410 -6.14 -6.68 -26.68
C ALA A 410 -5.81 -5.96 -27.99
N LEU A 411 -6.07 -6.61 -29.12
CA LEU A 411 -5.77 -6.11 -30.45
C LEU A 411 -7.05 -5.98 -31.26
N GLU A 412 -7.21 -4.83 -31.91
CA GLU A 412 -8.13 -4.66 -33.01
C GLU A 412 -7.34 -4.68 -34.32
N VAL A 413 -7.68 -5.58 -35.25
CA VAL A 413 -6.97 -5.73 -36.52
C VAL A 413 -7.99 -5.72 -37.67
N VAL A 414 -7.85 -4.78 -38.60
CA VAL A 414 -8.72 -4.66 -39.77
C VAL A 414 -8.11 -5.41 -40.97
N ALA A 415 -8.16 -6.74 -40.94
CA ALA A 415 -7.62 -7.60 -42.00
C ALA A 415 -8.25 -9.00 -42.02
N ASP A 416 -8.23 -9.67 -43.18
CA ASP A 416 -8.61 -11.08 -43.33
C ASP A 416 -7.72 -11.80 -44.37
N PRO A 417 -6.94 -12.82 -43.96
CA PRO A 417 -6.71 -13.23 -42.57
C PRO A 417 -5.98 -12.12 -41.76
N PRO A 418 -6.11 -12.10 -40.42
CA PRO A 418 -5.46 -11.09 -39.60
C PRO A 418 -3.93 -11.26 -39.52
N ASP A 419 -3.43 -12.49 -39.72
CA ASP A 419 -2.00 -12.86 -39.82
C ASP A 419 -1.07 -12.15 -38.81
N VAL A 420 -1.52 -12.03 -37.55
CA VAL A 420 -0.75 -11.43 -36.46
C VAL A 420 0.23 -12.44 -35.88
N THR A 421 1.51 -12.07 -35.80
CA THR A 421 2.53 -12.84 -35.06
C THR A 421 2.85 -12.11 -33.75
N PRO A 422 2.52 -12.70 -32.58
CA PRO A 422 2.77 -12.05 -31.31
C PRO A 422 4.23 -12.17 -30.85
N PRO A 423 4.73 -11.25 -30.02
CA PRO A 423 6.04 -11.38 -29.41
C PRO A 423 6.15 -12.63 -28.51
N SER A 424 7.38 -13.10 -28.30
CA SER A 424 7.64 -14.33 -27.54
C SER A 424 7.00 -14.32 -26.13
N GLY A 425 6.30 -15.41 -25.81
CA GLY A 425 5.64 -15.64 -24.52
C GLY A 425 4.17 -15.24 -24.48
N PHE A 426 3.68 -14.48 -25.47
CA PHE A 426 2.25 -14.25 -25.62
C PHE A 426 1.55 -15.46 -26.22
N THR A 427 0.40 -15.79 -25.66
CA THR A 427 -0.48 -16.87 -26.12
C THR A 427 -1.84 -16.29 -26.49
N LEU A 428 -2.35 -16.62 -27.67
CA LEU A 428 -3.69 -16.22 -28.10
C LEU A 428 -4.74 -16.92 -27.22
N VAL A 429 -5.59 -16.13 -26.58
CA VAL A 429 -6.70 -16.59 -25.73
C VAL A 429 -8.02 -16.59 -26.49
N HIS A 430 -8.23 -15.61 -27.39
CA HIS A 430 -9.44 -15.52 -28.19
C HIS A 430 -9.21 -14.66 -29.45
N ASP A 431 -9.92 -14.98 -30.53
CA ASP A 431 -10.04 -14.16 -31.74
C ASP A 431 -11.51 -14.16 -32.18
N GLN A 432 -12.13 -12.97 -32.20
CA GLN A 432 -13.49 -12.78 -32.64
C GLN A 432 -13.51 -11.88 -33.88
N SER A 433 -13.83 -12.45 -35.03
CA SER A 433 -14.02 -11.72 -36.28
C SER A 433 -15.43 -11.15 -36.42
N SER A 434 -15.54 -10.01 -37.09
CA SER A 434 -16.81 -9.42 -37.54
C SER A 434 -16.65 -8.80 -38.94
N SER A 435 -17.73 -8.71 -39.70
CA SER A 435 -17.70 -8.11 -41.04
C SER A 435 -18.25 -6.69 -40.99
N THR A 436 -17.45 -5.74 -41.48
CA THR A 436 -17.73 -4.29 -41.40
C THR A 436 -17.80 -3.68 -42.80
N SER A 437 -18.20 -2.40 -42.89
CA SER A 437 -18.12 -1.63 -44.14
C SER A 437 -16.68 -1.43 -44.63
N ASP A 438 -15.72 -1.43 -43.71
CA ASP A 438 -14.31 -1.11 -43.96
C ASP A 438 -13.44 -2.37 -44.15
N GLY A 439 -14.04 -3.57 -43.95
CA GLY A 439 -13.36 -4.87 -44.07
C GLY A 439 -13.64 -5.77 -42.86
N PRO A 440 -13.14 -7.00 -42.82
CA PRO A 440 -13.24 -7.83 -41.62
C PRO A 440 -12.40 -7.24 -40.48
N VAL A 441 -12.98 -7.17 -39.28
CA VAL A 441 -12.33 -6.69 -38.05
C VAL A 441 -12.21 -7.84 -37.06
N HIS A 442 -11.00 -8.04 -36.56
CA HIS A 442 -10.65 -9.04 -35.57
C HIS A 442 -10.41 -8.41 -34.21
N ALA A 443 -11.15 -8.88 -33.21
CA ALA A 443 -10.91 -8.59 -31.81
C ALA A 443 -10.12 -9.75 -31.19
N MET A 444 -8.81 -9.58 -31.03
CA MET A 444 -7.92 -10.62 -30.53
C MET A 444 -7.47 -10.31 -29.10
N VAL A 445 -7.36 -11.34 -28.26
CA VAL A 445 -6.82 -11.21 -26.90
C VAL A 445 -5.69 -12.20 -26.70
N TYR A 446 -4.53 -11.69 -26.30
CA TYR A 446 -3.36 -12.47 -25.93
C TYR A 446 -3.04 -12.29 -24.45
N THR A 447 -2.41 -13.29 -23.85
CA THR A 447 -1.87 -13.18 -22.49
C THR A 447 -0.43 -13.65 -22.40
N LYS A 448 0.32 -13.05 -21.48
CA LYS A 448 1.68 -13.46 -21.13
C LYS A 448 1.90 -13.30 -19.63
N VAL A 449 2.52 -14.29 -18.98
CA VAL A 449 3.04 -14.11 -17.62
C VAL A 449 4.38 -13.38 -17.71
N VAL A 450 4.51 -12.30 -16.95
CA VAL A 450 5.72 -11.47 -16.88
C VAL A 450 6.86 -12.32 -16.33
N GLY A 451 7.94 -12.43 -17.12
CA GLY A 451 9.15 -13.12 -16.72
C GLY A 451 10.03 -12.28 -15.80
N SER A 452 11.14 -12.87 -15.32
CA SER A 452 12.14 -12.17 -14.51
C SER A 452 12.95 -11.10 -15.28
N SER A 453 12.78 -11.02 -16.59
CA SER A 453 13.39 -10.03 -17.47
C SER A 453 12.46 -9.84 -18.68
N GLU A 454 11.99 -8.61 -18.88
CA GLU A 454 11.11 -8.23 -20.00
C GLU A 454 11.72 -7.07 -20.80
N PRO A 455 11.40 -6.97 -22.09
CA PRO A 455 11.77 -5.80 -22.89
C PRO A 455 10.96 -4.57 -22.44
N THR A 456 11.45 -3.37 -22.75
CA THR A 456 10.75 -2.11 -22.47
C THR A 456 9.52 -1.90 -23.34
N GLU A 457 9.43 -2.63 -24.46
CA GLU A 457 8.34 -2.58 -25.42
C GLU A 457 8.13 -3.95 -26.08
N TYR A 458 6.92 -4.17 -26.60
CA TYR A 458 6.55 -5.35 -27.34
C TYR A 458 6.06 -4.97 -28.73
N THR A 459 6.54 -5.67 -29.74
CA THR A 459 6.14 -5.48 -31.13
C THR A 459 5.33 -6.68 -31.61
N PHE A 460 4.12 -6.44 -32.08
CA PHE A 460 3.30 -7.41 -32.79
C PHE A 460 3.48 -7.22 -34.29
N ASP A 461 3.88 -8.28 -34.99
CA ASP A 461 3.99 -8.23 -36.44
C ASP A 461 2.61 -8.40 -37.05
N VAL A 462 2.23 -7.49 -37.95
CA VAL A 462 0.93 -7.45 -38.62
C VAL A 462 1.12 -7.32 -40.13
N PRO A 463 0.10 -7.61 -40.95
CA PRO A 463 0.23 -7.46 -42.39
C PRO A 463 0.44 -6.00 -42.80
N ALA A 464 1.15 -5.79 -43.91
CA ALA A 464 1.51 -4.46 -44.35
C ALA A 464 0.29 -3.60 -44.74
N GLY A 465 0.27 -2.35 -44.25
CA GLY A 465 -0.82 -1.39 -44.51
C GLY A 465 -2.16 -1.73 -43.84
N VAL A 466 -2.16 -2.65 -42.87
CA VAL A 466 -3.33 -2.95 -42.04
C VAL A 466 -3.41 -1.96 -40.89
N TRP A 467 -4.64 -1.55 -40.56
CA TRP A 467 -4.89 -0.77 -39.35
C TRP A 467 -4.91 -1.70 -38.14
N VAL A 468 -4.15 -1.33 -37.11
CA VAL A 468 -4.08 -2.07 -35.86
C VAL A 468 -4.08 -1.11 -34.68
N ASP A 469 -4.84 -1.48 -33.67
CA ASP A 469 -4.81 -0.84 -32.36
C ASP A 469 -4.47 -1.88 -31.30
N ILE A 470 -3.53 -1.53 -30.40
CA ILE A 470 -3.00 -2.42 -29.38
C ILE A 470 -3.11 -1.82 -28.00
N HIS A 471 -3.71 -2.61 -27.12
CA HIS A 471 -3.89 -2.31 -25.71
C HIS A 471 -3.12 -3.30 -24.87
N LEU A 472 -2.22 -2.80 -24.01
CA LEU A 472 -1.47 -3.64 -23.09
C LEU A 472 -1.76 -3.23 -21.65
N ALA A 473 -2.37 -4.15 -20.90
CA ALA A 473 -2.68 -3.99 -19.50
C ALA A 473 -1.92 -5.02 -18.66
N CYS A 474 -1.58 -4.62 -17.43
CA CYS A 474 -0.84 -5.44 -16.49
C CYS A 474 -1.67 -5.67 -15.23
N TYR A 475 -1.82 -6.94 -14.85
CA TYR A 475 -2.63 -7.34 -13.71
C TYR A 475 -1.77 -8.11 -12.71
N SER A 476 -1.62 -7.56 -11.52
CA SER A 476 -0.92 -8.21 -10.41
C SER A 476 -1.84 -9.15 -9.63
N GLY A 477 -1.27 -10.22 -9.08
CA GLY A 477 -2.01 -11.21 -8.27
C GLY A 477 -2.88 -12.18 -9.08
N VAL A 478 -2.77 -12.16 -10.42
CA VAL A 478 -3.37 -13.14 -11.35
C VAL A 478 -2.27 -13.67 -12.27
N SER A 479 -2.40 -14.91 -12.72
CA SER A 479 -1.35 -15.58 -13.51
C SER A 479 -1.86 -16.29 -14.76
N SER A 480 -3.19 -16.28 -14.98
CA SER A 480 -3.78 -16.96 -16.13
C SER A 480 -5.11 -16.35 -16.57
N ALA A 481 -5.48 -16.61 -17.83
CA ALA A 481 -6.84 -16.46 -18.33
C ALA A 481 -7.48 -17.85 -18.48
N VAL A 482 -8.62 -18.09 -17.83
CA VAL A 482 -9.21 -19.45 -17.72
C VAL A 482 -10.50 -19.64 -18.50
N ALA A 483 -11.11 -18.56 -18.99
CA ALA A 483 -12.31 -18.61 -19.83
C ALA A 483 -12.35 -17.38 -20.75
N SER A 484 -12.72 -17.58 -22.02
CA SER A 484 -12.94 -16.51 -22.99
C SER A 484 -14.17 -16.77 -23.86
N ALA A 485 -14.84 -15.72 -24.32
CA ALA A 485 -15.95 -15.80 -25.27
C ALA A 485 -16.06 -14.51 -26.10
N GLY A 486 -16.43 -14.66 -27.37
CA GLY A 486 -16.61 -13.55 -28.32
C GLY A 486 -18.03 -13.43 -28.87
N ALA A 487 -18.43 -12.20 -29.20
CA ALA A 487 -19.65 -11.90 -29.93
C ALA A 487 -19.34 -10.95 -31.09
N SER A 488 -20.14 -11.06 -32.15
CA SER A 488 -20.19 -10.10 -33.25
C SER A 488 -21.62 -9.62 -33.43
N ALA A 489 -21.79 -8.32 -33.67
CA ALA A 489 -23.09 -7.73 -33.99
C ALA A 489 -22.98 -6.95 -35.31
N ALA A 490 -24.12 -6.68 -35.93
CA ALA A 490 -24.23 -5.71 -37.01
C ALA A 490 -25.30 -4.71 -36.60
N GLY A 491 -24.91 -3.62 -35.97
CA GLY A 491 -25.83 -2.56 -35.56
C GLY A 491 -25.44 -1.88 -34.26
N PRO A 492 -26.33 -1.03 -33.71
CA PRO A 492 -25.93 -0.01 -32.75
C PRO A 492 -25.73 -0.46 -31.31
N SER A 493 -25.72 -1.77 -31.10
CA SER A 493 -25.53 -2.35 -29.79
C SER A 493 -24.89 -3.71 -29.91
N ILE A 494 -23.83 -3.93 -29.13
CA ILE A 494 -23.18 -5.23 -29.00
C ILE A 494 -23.09 -5.60 -27.52
N SER A 495 -23.50 -6.82 -27.21
CA SER A 495 -23.37 -7.40 -25.88
C SER A 495 -22.29 -8.47 -25.92
N ALA A 496 -21.23 -8.30 -25.13
CA ALA A 496 -20.19 -9.31 -24.98
C ALA A 496 -20.79 -10.56 -24.32
N PRO A 497 -20.39 -11.79 -24.74
CA PRO A 497 -20.98 -13.00 -24.19
C PRO A 497 -20.70 -13.13 -22.70
N SER A 498 -21.63 -13.79 -22.02
CA SER A 498 -21.44 -14.04 -20.61
C SER A 498 -20.46 -15.16 -20.33
N VAL A 499 -19.45 -14.87 -19.50
CA VAL A 499 -18.54 -15.86 -18.92
C VAL A 499 -18.72 -15.90 -17.40
N THR A 500 -18.67 -17.12 -16.83
CA THR A 500 -18.90 -17.34 -15.40
C THR A 500 -17.60 -17.75 -14.73
N PRO A 501 -17.14 -17.03 -13.68
CA PRO A 501 -15.95 -17.43 -12.93
C PRO A 501 -16.16 -18.79 -12.25
N SER A 502 -15.13 -19.64 -12.31
CA SER A 502 -15.13 -20.94 -11.62
C SER A 502 -14.75 -20.84 -10.13
N SER A 503 -14.28 -19.68 -9.68
CA SER A 503 -13.87 -19.38 -8.30
C SER A 503 -14.20 -17.94 -7.89
N PRO A 504 -14.37 -17.66 -6.58
CA PRO A 504 -14.43 -16.29 -6.05
C PRO A 504 -13.13 -15.51 -6.35
N GLY A 505 -13.24 -14.23 -6.71
CA GLY A 505 -12.09 -13.36 -6.98
C GLY A 505 -11.66 -13.24 -8.45
N GLY A 506 -12.27 -14.00 -9.37
CA GLY A 506 -11.96 -13.88 -10.80
C GLY A 506 -12.29 -12.50 -11.38
N ILE A 507 -11.36 -11.94 -12.16
CA ILE A 507 -11.51 -10.63 -12.80
C ILE A 507 -12.10 -10.84 -14.20
N LEU A 508 -13.24 -10.22 -14.48
CA LEU A 508 -13.82 -10.20 -15.83
C LEU A 508 -13.31 -8.98 -16.58
N VAL A 509 -12.53 -9.21 -17.63
CA VAL A 509 -12.08 -8.18 -18.57
C VAL A 509 -12.88 -8.32 -19.85
N THR A 510 -13.39 -7.22 -20.38
CA THR A 510 -14.09 -7.23 -21.67
C THR A 510 -13.54 -6.15 -22.57
N PHE A 511 -13.23 -6.57 -23.79
CA PHE A 511 -12.71 -5.79 -24.88
C PHE A 511 -13.79 -5.68 -25.98
N PHE A 512 -13.89 -4.51 -26.62
CA PHE A 512 -14.77 -4.25 -27.75
C PHE A 512 -13.96 -3.54 -28.83
N SER A 513 -14.17 -3.92 -30.09
CA SER A 513 -13.44 -3.38 -31.24
C SER A 513 -14.35 -2.52 -32.13
N GLY A 514 -13.85 -1.37 -32.60
CA GLY A 514 -14.39 -0.53 -33.67
C GLY A 514 -15.27 0.65 -33.25
N TYR A 515 -14.86 1.49 -32.28
CA TYR A 515 -15.70 2.61 -31.79
C TYR A 515 -15.00 3.85 -31.23
N SER A 516 -15.45 5.02 -31.67
CA SER A 516 -14.99 6.31 -31.12
C SER A 516 -15.99 7.03 -30.17
N TYR A 517 -17.29 6.66 -30.08
CA TYR A 517 -18.32 7.49 -29.39
C TYR A 517 -19.55 6.76 -28.74
N GLY A 518 -19.41 5.55 -28.18
CA GLY A 518 -20.54 4.76 -27.62
C GLY A 518 -20.99 5.09 -26.17
N THR A 519 -22.23 4.74 -25.82
CA THR A 519 -22.77 4.79 -24.44
C THR A 519 -22.78 3.39 -23.83
N TRP A 520 -22.06 3.21 -22.73
CA TRP A 520 -21.81 1.91 -22.15
C TRP A 520 -22.80 1.55 -21.04
N SER A 521 -23.30 0.33 -21.06
CA SER A 521 -24.01 -0.27 -19.92
C SER A 521 -23.25 -1.51 -19.47
N THR A 522 -22.73 -1.46 -18.25
CA THR A 522 -22.01 -2.57 -17.63
C THR A 522 -22.95 -3.35 -16.73
N ALA A 523 -22.79 -4.68 -16.69
CA ALA A 523 -23.41 -5.46 -15.63
C ALA A 523 -22.88 -4.99 -14.26
N ALA A 524 -23.75 -4.99 -13.25
CA ALA A 524 -23.35 -4.73 -11.87
C ALA A 524 -22.21 -5.68 -11.46
N GLY A 525 -21.05 -5.11 -11.12
CA GLY A 525 -19.91 -5.84 -10.55
C GLY A 525 -18.62 -5.94 -11.35
N LEU A 526 -18.46 -5.15 -12.40
CA LEU A 526 -17.14 -4.81 -12.93
C LEU A 526 -16.51 -3.70 -12.06
N ILE A 527 -15.19 -3.75 -11.86
CA ILE A 527 -14.44 -2.77 -11.05
C ILE A 527 -13.64 -1.78 -11.90
N GLN A 528 -13.57 -1.99 -13.23
CA GLN A 528 -12.84 -1.13 -14.15
C GLN A 528 -13.45 -1.18 -15.57
N ARG A 529 -13.46 -0.04 -16.26
CA ARG A 529 -13.66 0.12 -17.71
C ARG A 529 -12.39 0.71 -18.30
N SER A 530 -12.01 0.22 -19.49
CA SER A 530 -11.00 0.86 -20.34
C SER A 530 -11.54 0.88 -21.77
N ASP A 531 -11.43 2.03 -22.43
CA ASP A 531 -11.76 2.19 -23.85
C ASP A 531 -10.50 1.97 -24.68
N VAL A 532 -10.63 1.26 -25.79
CA VAL A 532 -9.50 0.90 -26.65
C VAL A 532 -9.31 1.95 -27.74
N ASP A 533 -10.41 2.43 -28.31
CA ASP A 533 -10.39 3.16 -29.58
C ASP A 533 -10.64 4.67 -29.40
N SER A 534 -10.46 5.18 -28.17
CA SER A 534 -10.55 6.62 -27.90
C SER A 534 -9.40 7.10 -27.03
N ASN A 535 -8.90 8.29 -27.37
CA ASN A 535 -8.00 9.07 -26.52
C ASN A 535 -8.38 8.97 -25.04
N SER A 536 -7.37 8.90 -24.17
CA SER A 536 -7.35 8.53 -22.74
C SER A 536 -8.33 9.25 -21.78
N MET A 537 -9.31 10.01 -22.26
CA MET A 537 -10.25 10.82 -21.48
C MET A 537 -11.63 10.18 -21.25
N GLN A 538 -11.89 8.95 -21.72
CA GLN A 538 -13.20 8.28 -21.53
C GLN A 538 -13.16 7.06 -20.58
N ASP A 539 -11.99 6.75 -20.00
CA ASP A 539 -11.83 5.69 -19.03
C ASP A 539 -12.58 6.01 -17.73
N GLN A 540 -13.40 5.08 -17.25
CA GLN A 540 -14.10 5.22 -15.97
C GLN A 540 -13.85 4.00 -15.08
N VAL A 541 -13.32 4.24 -13.89
CA VAL A 541 -13.25 3.23 -12.84
C VAL A 541 -14.65 3.04 -12.27
N ILE A 542 -15.24 1.85 -12.43
CA ILE A 542 -16.55 1.54 -11.85
C ILE A 542 -16.32 1.16 -10.38
N THR A 543 -16.88 1.95 -9.48
CA THR A 543 -16.48 2.00 -8.07
C THR A 543 -17.08 0.92 -7.18
N THR A 544 -17.98 0.05 -7.66
CA THR A 544 -18.67 -0.91 -6.77
C THR A 544 -18.79 -2.30 -7.39
N ALA A 545 -18.37 -3.32 -6.65
CA ALA A 545 -18.62 -4.72 -7.00
C ALA A 545 -20.11 -5.09 -6.80
N GLY A 546 -20.62 -5.99 -7.64
CA GLY A 546 -22.01 -6.44 -7.69
C GLY A 546 -22.13 -7.96 -7.56
N ALA A 547 -23.36 -8.47 -7.47
CA ALA A 547 -23.68 -9.86 -7.14
C ALA A 547 -23.10 -10.92 -8.11
N THR A 548 -22.88 -12.15 -7.61
CA THR A 548 -22.36 -13.31 -8.36
C THR A 548 -23.35 -13.83 -9.42
N GLY A 549 -22.86 -14.30 -10.59
CA GLY A 549 -23.68 -14.88 -11.66
C GLY A 549 -23.12 -14.64 -13.06
N ALA A 550 -23.88 -15.05 -14.09
CA ALA A 550 -23.59 -14.71 -15.49
C ALA A 550 -23.65 -13.18 -15.70
N ARG A 551 -22.58 -12.60 -16.28
CA ARG A 551 -22.43 -11.14 -16.50
C ARG A 551 -22.29 -10.81 -17.99
N THR A 552 -22.79 -9.66 -18.43
CA THR A 552 -22.74 -9.21 -19.83
C THR A 552 -22.43 -7.72 -19.84
N ALA A 553 -21.43 -7.30 -20.62
CA ALA A 553 -21.17 -5.89 -20.89
C ALA A 553 -21.81 -5.52 -22.24
N THR A 554 -22.45 -4.35 -22.33
CA THR A 554 -23.10 -3.89 -23.57
C THR A 554 -22.65 -2.49 -23.93
N ASN A 555 -22.18 -2.30 -25.15
CA ASN A 555 -21.98 -0.99 -25.76
C ASN A 555 -23.22 -0.65 -26.60
N SER A 556 -23.77 0.57 -26.48
CA SER A 556 -24.97 1.01 -27.20
C SER A 556 -24.83 2.44 -27.74
N GLY A 557 -25.46 2.74 -28.88
CA GLY A 557 -25.59 4.09 -29.43
C GLY A 557 -24.70 4.42 -30.63
N ASP A 558 -23.94 3.45 -31.16
CA ASP A 558 -23.04 3.67 -32.30
C ASP A 558 -23.45 2.82 -33.51
N PRO A 559 -23.84 3.40 -34.67
CA PRO A 559 -24.32 2.65 -35.83
C PRO A 559 -23.36 1.58 -36.39
N ASN A 560 -22.08 1.60 -36.01
CA ASN A 560 -21.03 0.76 -36.60
C ASN A 560 -20.56 -0.35 -35.66
N GLY A 561 -21.46 -0.98 -34.90
CA GLY A 561 -21.01 -1.95 -33.90
C GLY A 561 -20.70 -3.37 -34.36
N LEU A 562 -19.49 -3.90 -34.06
CA LEU A 562 -18.91 -5.01 -34.83
C LEU A 562 -18.35 -6.23 -34.04
N ALA A 563 -17.40 -6.15 -33.10
CA ALA A 563 -16.97 -7.33 -32.29
C ALA A 563 -16.64 -7.03 -30.79
N ALA A 564 -16.76 -8.06 -29.95
CA ALA A 564 -16.48 -8.01 -28.52
C ALA A 564 -15.94 -9.33 -27.99
N VAL A 565 -15.03 -9.28 -27.02
CA VAL A 565 -14.42 -10.43 -26.33
C VAL A 565 -14.42 -10.23 -24.83
N SER A 566 -14.90 -11.22 -24.08
CA SER A 566 -14.79 -11.27 -22.62
C SER A 566 -13.83 -12.36 -22.18
N VAL A 567 -12.98 -12.08 -21.19
CA VAL A 567 -11.99 -13.00 -20.61
C VAL A 567 -12.03 -12.96 -19.09
N ILE A 568 -11.86 -14.12 -18.43
CA ILE A 568 -11.73 -14.23 -16.97
C ILE A 568 -10.27 -14.46 -16.59
N LEU A 569 -9.72 -13.58 -15.75
CA LEU A 569 -8.39 -13.72 -15.16
C LEU A 569 -8.49 -14.38 -13.78
N GLN A 570 -7.56 -15.28 -13.49
CA GLN A 570 -7.43 -16.01 -12.23
C GLN A 570 -5.99 -16.05 -11.73
#